data_AF-A0A809S1F8-F1
#
_entry.id   AF-A0A809S1F8-F1
#
_cell.length_a   1.000
_cell.length_b   1.000
_cell.length_c   1.000
_cell.angle_alpha   90.00
_cell.angle_beta   90.00
_cell.angle_gamma   90.00
#
_symmetry.space_group_name_H-M   'P 1'
#
loop_
_entity.id
_entity.type
_entity.pdbx_description
1 polymer ?
#
loop_
_entity_poly.entity_id
_entity_poly.type
_entity_poly.pdbx_seq_one_letter_code
_entity_poly.pdbx_strand_id
1 'polypeptide(L)'
;MTPRPVSDPVFFIDRSLGRKQVAQALREAGATVEVHDDHFPQATPDVEWPAEVGRRGWVVLSKDERIRRNRIERTALEAARVRAFFLTQQDITGQEMAELFSSALPGMTRRVR
;
A
#
# COMPACT_ATOMS: atom_id res chain seq x y z
N MET A 1 -10.75 -16.83 -20.13
CA MET A 1 -10.12 -16.37 -18.87
C MET A 1 -11.07 -16.73 -17.75
N THR A 2 -10.71 -17.70 -16.91
CA THR A 2 -11.52 -18.11 -15.76
C THR A 2 -11.54 -16.97 -14.74
N PRO A 3 -12.69 -16.55 -14.18
CA PRO A 3 -12.69 -15.53 -13.14
C PRO A 3 -11.85 -16.05 -11.96
N ARG A 4 -10.81 -15.30 -11.61
CA ARG A 4 -10.04 -15.56 -10.39
C ARG A 4 -11.03 -15.47 -9.22
N PRO A 5 -11.08 -16.46 -8.30
CA PRO A 5 -11.91 -16.31 -7.10
C PRO A 5 -11.58 -14.97 -6.44
N VAL A 6 -12.60 -14.26 -5.96
CA VAL A 6 -12.45 -12.94 -5.34
C VAL A 6 -11.77 -13.15 -3.98
N SER A 7 -10.46 -13.36 -4.01
CA SER A 7 -9.62 -13.44 -2.83
C SER A 7 -9.57 -12.07 -2.17
N ASP A 8 -9.46 -12.05 -0.85
CA ASP A 8 -9.27 -10.79 -0.14
C ASP A 8 -8.02 -10.07 -0.65
N PRO A 9 -8.08 -8.73 -0.78
CA PRO A 9 -6.93 -7.96 -1.25
C PRO A 9 -5.77 -8.10 -0.26
N VAL A 10 -4.58 -8.23 -0.81
CA VAL A 10 -3.34 -8.07 -0.05
C VAL A 10 -2.93 -6.61 -0.08
N PHE A 11 -2.73 -6.00 1.08
CA PHE A 11 -2.25 -4.64 1.21
C PHE A 11 -0.73 -4.62 1.31
N PHE A 12 -0.09 -3.74 0.55
CA PHE A 12 1.34 -3.51 0.57
C PHE A 12 1.63 -2.15 1.23
N ILE A 13 2.42 -2.16 2.29
CA ILE A 13 2.83 -0.95 3.01
C ILE A 13 4.20 -0.51 2.50
N ASP A 14 4.27 0.71 1.97
CA ASP A 14 5.54 1.33 1.61
C ASP A 14 6.32 1.83 2.84
N ARG A 15 7.51 2.38 2.62
CA ARG A 15 8.38 2.82 3.72
C ARG A 15 7.88 4.08 4.44
N SER A 16 6.99 4.86 3.83
CA SER A 16 6.54 6.15 4.37
C SER A 16 5.60 6.01 5.57
N LEU A 17 4.97 4.85 5.74
CA LEU A 17 4.06 4.54 6.85
C LEU A 17 4.75 3.87 8.05
N GLY A 18 6.06 3.63 7.94
CA GLY A 18 6.80 2.84 8.92
C GLY A 18 6.48 1.35 8.87
N ARG A 19 7.26 0.57 9.62
CA ARG A 19 7.34 -0.89 9.42
C ARG A 19 6.36 -1.72 10.25
N LYS A 20 5.98 -1.22 11.43
CA LYS A 20 5.40 -2.06 12.50
C LYS A 20 3.96 -1.71 12.86
N GLN A 21 3.71 -0.48 13.28
CA GLN A 21 2.42 -0.11 13.89
C GLN A 21 1.24 -0.25 12.92
N VAL A 22 1.35 0.33 11.71
CA VAL A 22 0.30 0.24 10.68
C VAL A 22 0.10 -1.21 10.20
N ALA A 23 1.20 -1.93 9.96
CA ALA A 23 1.15 -3.32 9.51
C ALA A 23 0.49 -4.23 10.55
N GLN A 24 0.85 -4.06 11.82
CA GLN A 24 0.29 -4.82 12.93
C GLN A 24 -1.21 -4.54 13.09
N ALA A 25 -1.62 -3.27 13.15
CA ALA A 25 -3.02 -2.92 13.33
C ALA A 25 -3.92 -3.44 12.19
N LEU A 26 -3.44 -3.35 10.94
CA LEU A 26 -4.18 -3.90 9.80
C LEU A 26 -4.28 -5.43 9.85
N ARG A 27 -3.22 -6.14 10.28
CA ARG A 27 -3.25 -7.59 10.47
C ARG A 27 -4.20 -7.98 11.60
N GLU A 28 -4.19 -7.26 12.72
CA GLU A 28 -5.13 -7.44 13.83
C GLU A 28 -6.59 -7.18 13.40
N ALA A 29 -6.80 -6.25 12.47
CA ALA A 29 -8.09 -6.00 11.83
C ALA A 29 -8.47 -7.03 10.73
N GLY A 30 -7.66 -8.08 10.54
CA GLY A 30 -7.95 -9.20 9.62
C GLY A 30 -7.47 -9.00 8.19
N ALA A 31 -6.68 -7.96 7.88
CA ALA A 31 -6.11 -7.77 6.55
C ALA A 31 -4.88 -8.65 6.33
N THR A 32 -4.66 -9.08 5.08
CA THR A 32 -3.37 -9.64 4.67
C THR A 32 -2.45 -8.49 4.28
N VAL A 33 -1.27 -8.40 4.91
CA VAL A 33 -0.36 -7.25 4.78
C VAL A 33 1.06 -7.68 4.52
N GLU A 34 1.65 -7.10 3.48
CA GLU A 34 3.05 -7.20 3.09
C GLU A 34 3.72 -5.83 3.30
N VAL A 35 4.99 -5.82 3.73
CA VAL A 35 5.73 -4.56 3.95
C VAL A 35 6.92 -4.50 2.99
N HIS A 36 7.27 -3.30 2.52
CA HIS A 36 8.34 -3.10 1.54
C HIS A 36 9.65 -3.79 1.92
N ASP A 37 10.10 -3.63 3.17
CA ASP A 37 11.39 -4.13 3.65
C ASP A 37 11.50 -5.69 3.64
N ASP A 38 10.37 -6.41 3.54
CA ASP A 38 10.36 -7.89 3.46
C ASP A 38 10.58 -8.39 2.02
N HIS A 39 10.36 -7.54 1.01
CA HIS A 39 10.39 -7.92 -0.41
C HIS A 39 11.47 -7.21 -1.22
N PHE A 40 11.92 -6.05 -0.76
CA PHE A 40 12.83 -5.19 -1.51
C PHE A 40 13.94 -4.64 -0.59
N PRO A 41 15.18 -4.54 -1.08
CA PRO A 41 16.23 -3.81 -0.40
C PRO A 41 15.81 -2.37 -0.06
N GLN A 42 16.32 -1.83 1.05
CA GLN A 42 16.01 -0.44 1.45
C GLN A 42 16.48 0.61 0.41
N ALA A 43 17.46 0.26 -0.43
CA ALA A 43 17.96 1.12 -1.49
C ALA A 43 17.15 1.06 -2.79
N THR A 44 16.11 0.21 -2.87
CA THR A 44 15.29 0.07 -4.08
C THR A 44 14.61 1.39 -4.42
N PRO A 45 14.80 1.92 -5.63
CA PRO A 45 14.14 3.14 -6.10
C PRO A 45 12.62 2.99 -6.20
N ASP A 46 11.89 4.09 -6.00
CA ASP A 46 10.43 4.11 -6.02
C ASP A 46 9.78 3.84 -7.39
N VAL A 47 10.60 3.74 -8.44
CA VAL A 47 10.18 3.37 -9.80
C VAL A 47 10.26 1.86 -10.06
N GLU A 48 10.98 1.09 -9.23
CA GLU A 48 11.25 -0.33 -9.48
C GLU A 48 10.22 -1.25 -8.83
N TRP A 49 9.88 -1.01 -7.56
CA TRP A 49 8.93 -1.85 -6.83
C TRP A 49 7.48 -1.83 -7.37
N PRO A 50 6.95 -0.74 -7.99
CA PRO A 50 5.57 -0.71 -8.49
C PRO A 50 5.24 -1.84 -9.46
N ALA A 51 6.17 -2.19 -10.34
CA ALA A 51 5.97 -3.25 -11.34
C ALA A 51 5.71 -4.61 -10.68
N GLU A 52 6.46 -4.94 -9.63
CA GLU A 52 6.32 -6.21 -8.92
C GLU A 52 5.05 -6.24 -8.06
N VAL A 53 4.75 -5.15 -7.34
CA VAL A 53 3.50 -5.01 -6.57
C VAL A 53 2.28 -5.13 -7.48
N GLY A 54 2.31 -4.47 -8.64
CA GLY A 54 1.26 -4.55 -9.66
C GLY A 54 1.09 -5.96 -10.21
N ARG A 55 2.20 -6.65 -10.53
CA ARG A 55 2.19 -8.05 -10.99
C ARG A 55 1.58 -9.01 -9.97
N ARG A 56 1.82 -8.78 -8.67
CA ARG A 56 1.23 -9.54 -7.57
C ARG A 56 -0.22 -9.16 -7.28
N GLY A 57 -0.70 -8.05 -7.84
CA GLY A 57 -2.06 -7.54 -7.64
C GLY A 57 -2.29 -6.93 -6.27
N TRP A 58 -1.22 -6.54 -5.57
CA TRP A 58 -1.30 -5.95 -4.24
C TRP A 58 -1.81 -4.50 -4.28
N VAL A 59 -2.42 -4.06 -3.19
CA VAL A 59 -2.98 -2.71 -3.02
C VAL A 59 -2.02 -1.89 -2.17
N VAL A 60 -1.46 -0.82 -2.71
CA VAL A 60 -0.48 0.02 -2.00
C VAL A 60 -1.16 0.93 -0.99
N LEU A 61 -0.58 1.00 0.20
CA LEU A 61 -0.84 2.03 1.21
C LEU A 61 0.42 2.89 1.36
N SER A 62 0.26 4.20 1.22
CA SER A 62 1.38 5.15 1.24
C SER A 62 0.97 6.48 1.88
N LYS A 63 1.94 7.21 2.43
CA LYS A 63 1.86 8.63 2.82
C LYS A 63 2.84 9.48 1.99
N ASP A 64 3.64 8.89 1.11
CA ASP A 64 4.68 9.63 0.40
C ASP A 64 4.09 10.66 -0.57
N GLU A 65 4.31 11.94 -0.27
CA GLU A 65 3.90 13.04 -1.14
C GLU A 65 4.72 13.07 -2.45
N ARG A 66 5.95 12.56 -2.45
CA ARG A 66 6.81 12.51 -3.63
C ARG A 66 6.21 11.63 -4.70
N ILE A 67 5.77 10.42 -4.34
CA ILE A 67 5.09 9.50 -5.26
C ILE A 67 3.87 10.15 -5.92
N ARG A 68 3.14 10.98 -5.17
CA ARG A 68 1.95 11.68 -5.69
C ARG A 68 2.29 12.84 -6.62
N ARG A 69 3.42 13.53 -6.41
CA ARG A 69 3.81 14.75 -7.13
C ARG A 69 4.81 14.48 -8.27
N ASN A 70 5.61 13.44 -8.16
CA ASN A 70 6.61 13.06 -9.15
C ASN A 70 5.93 12.35 -10.32
N ARG A 71 6.00 12.97 -11.51
CA ARG A 71 5.41 12.41 -12.73
C ARG A 71 5.98 11.04 -13.09
N ILE A 72 7.27 10.79 -12.83
CA ILE A 72 7.93 9.53 -13.19
C ILE A 72 7.41 8.40 -12.31
N GLU A 73 7.42 8.58 -10.99
CA GLU A 73 6.93 7.59 -10.02
C GLU A 73 5.43 7.31 -10.22
N ARG A 74 4.64 8.36 -10.46
CA ARG A 74 3.22 8.21 -10.76
C ARG A 74 3.00 7.43 -12.06
N THR A 75 3.78 7.70 -13.10
CA THR A 75 3.70 6.94 -14.36
C THR A 75 4.08 5.47 -14.13
N ALA A 76 5.04 5.18 -13.25
CA ALA A 76 5.39 3.81 -12.90
C ALA A 76 4.23 3.07 -12.21
N LEU A 77 3.53 3.70 -11.26
CA LEU A 77 2.33 3.14 -10.64
C LEU A 77 1.20 2.89 -11.64
N GLU A 78 0.95 3.86 -12.53
CA GLU A 78 -0.09 3.78 -13.56
C GLU A 78 0.23 2.68 -14.58
N ALA A 79 1.48 2.61 -15.07
CA ALA A 79 1.93 1.57 -15.98
C ALA A 79 1.85 0.17 -15.37
N ALA A 80 2.15 0.05 -14.07
CA ALA A 80 2.01 -1.20 -13.32
C ALA A 80 0.57 -1.53 -12.92
N ARG A 81 -0.41 -0.67 -13.24
CA ARG A 81 -1.84 -0.82 -12.89
C ARG A 81 -2.07 -1.06 -11.40
N VAL A 82 -1.26 -0.40 -10.57
CA VAL A 82 -1.33 -0.52 -9.12
C VAL A 82 -2.57 0.21 -8.60
N ARG A 83 -3.30 -0.45 -7.70
CA ARG A 83 -4.33 0.20 -6.89
C ARG A 83 -3.65 0.74 -5.64
N ALA A 84 -3.86 2.01 -5.32
CA ALA A 84 -3.20 2.65 -4.19
C ALA A 84 -4.15 3.56 -3.39
N PHE A 85 -3.99 3.58 -2.08
CA PHE A 85 -4.59 4.55 -1.17
C PHE A 85 -3.48 5.38 -0.52
N PHE A 86 -3.68 6.70 -0.54
CA PHE A 86 -2.72 7.64 0.01
C PHE A 86 -3.30 8.39 1.20
N LEU A 87 -2.58 8.37 2.31
CA LEU A 87 -2.87 9.23 3.45
C LEU A 87 -2.29 10.63 3.20
N THR A 88 -3.15 11.65 3.19
CA THR A 88 -2.76 13.07 2.95
C THR A 88 -2.39 13.84 4.21
N GLN A 89 -2.76 13.33 5.39
CA GLN A 89 -2.62 14.08 6.62
C GLN A 89 -1.13 14.13 7.04
N GLN A 90 -0.60 15.34 7.19
CA GLN A 90 0.74 15.59 7.68
C GLN A 90 0.77 15.58 9.22
N ASP A 91 1.97 15.45 9.80
CA ASP A 91 2.19 15.55 11.25
C ASP A 91 1.33 14.63 12.13
N ILE A 92 1.19 13.37 11.72
CA ILE A 92 0.55 12.32 12.52
C ILE A 92 1.53 11.22 12.88
N THR A 93 1.33 10.67 14.07
CA THR A 93 2.11 9.58 14.64
C THR A 93 1.83 8.24 13.94
N GLY A 94 2.70 7.26 14.18
CA GLY A 94 2.51 5.88 13.72
C GLY A 94 1.21 5.25 14.20
N GLN A 95 0.78 5.60 15.42
CA GLN A 95 -0.45 5.10 16.02
C GLN A 95 -1.68 5.72 15.37
N GLU A 96 -1.69 7.03 15.17
CA GLU A 96 -2.79 7.72 14.46
C GLU A 96 -2.92 7.22 13.01
N MET A 97 -1.80 6.96 12.32
CA MET A 97 -1.82 6.30 11.01
C MET A 97 -2.47 4.92 11.08
N ALA A 98 -2.11 4.11 12.08
CA ALA A 98 -2.66 2.77 12.26
C ALA A 98 -4.17 2.79 12.51
N GLU A 99 -4.66 3.70 13.35
CA GLU A 99 -6.09 3.89 13.65
C GLU A 99 -6.87 4.35 12.41
N LEU A 100 -6.32 5.29 11.64
CA LEU A 100 -6.93 5.78 10.39
C LEU A 100 -7.04 4.67 9.33
N PHE A 101 -5.96 3.91 9.09
CA PHE A 101 -6.01 2.82 8.12
C PHE A 101 -6.92 1.68 8.56
N SER A 102 -6.94 1.35 9.85
CA SER A 102 -7.81 0.29 10.39
C SER A 102 -9.29 0.67 10.29
N SER A 103 -9.65 1.91 10.62
CA SER A 103 -11.03 2.39 10.46
C SER A 103 -11.45 2.49 8.98
N ALA A 104 -10.51 2.79 8.08
CA ALA A 104 -10.77 2.85 6.65
C ALA A 104 -10.78 1.48 5.95
N LEU A 105 -10.20 0.43 6.56
CA LEU A 105 -9.99 -0.88 5.95
C LEU A 105 -11.26 -1.47 5.30
N PRO A 106 -12.44 -1.51 5.95
CA PRO A 106 -13.64 -2.05 5.31
C PRO A 106 -14.03 -1.29 4.03
N GLY A 107 -13.83 0.03 4.02
CA GLY A 107 -14.10 0.90 2.88
C GLY A 107 -13.07 0.76 1.76
N MET A 108 -11.81 0.49 2.09
CA MET A 108 -10.76 0.20 1.12
C MET A 108 -11.01 -1.15 0.45
N THR A 109 -11.26 -2.20 1.25
CA THR A 109 -11.53 -3.57 0.77
C THR A 109 -12.72 -3.61 -0.20
N ARG A 110 -13.81 -2.90 0.09
CA ARG A 110 -14.97 -2.83 -0.82
C ARG A 110 -14.68 -2.16 -2.16
N ARG A 111 -13.74 -1.19 -2.21
CA ARG A 111 -13.41 -0.43 -3.43
C ARG A 111 -12.46 -1.14 -4.37
N VAL A 112 -11.69 -2.09 -3.85
CA VAL A 112 -10.68 -2.82 -4.63
C VAL A 112 -11.13 -4.21 -5.06
N ARG A 113 -12.25 -4.70 -4.53
CA ARG A 113 -12.97 -5.86 -5.09
C ARG A 113 -13.71 -5.47 -6.35
#